data_AF-A0AAD5K8H3-F1
#
_entry.id   AF-A0AAD5K8H3-F1
#
_cell.length_a   1.000
_cell.length_b   1.000
_cell.length_c   1.000
_cell.angle_alpha   90.00
_cell.angle_beta   90.00
_cell.angle_gamma   90.00
#
_symmetry.space_group_name_H-M   'P 1'
#
loop_
_entity.id
_entity.type
_entity.pdbx_description
1 polymer ?
#
loop_
_entity_poly.entity_id
_entity_poly.type
_entity_poly.pdbx_seq_one_letter_code
_entity_poly.pdbx_strand_id
1 'polypeptide(L)'
;MFHTILLTQPGPQVSSRVYYDFDTVAQAMDRIAGLYESFLQRENPGMHQIQYRAEDLLQFIDSYKEFVALVFEPSSQKYIPKDKEWLKTKLVEHLTRQQQRGSNPSSPSQQRQRFPNQHPPSYHRSPRSQSRSRYNNNW
;
A
#
# COMPACT_ATOMS: atom_id res chain seq x y z
N MET A 1 -7.38 3.20 23.69
CA MET A 1 -6.60 2.32 22.82
C MET A 1 -6.16 1.13 23.64
N PHE A 2 -6.25 -0.08 23.10
CA PHE A 2 -5.94 -1.32 23.83
C PHE A 2 -4.75 -2.00 23.17
N HIS A 3 -3.68 -2.20 23.95
CA HIS A 3 -2.51 -2.95 23.53
C HIS A 3 -2.92 -4.35 23.09
N THR A 4 -2.37 -4.82 21.99
CA THR A 4 -2.81 -6.03 21.31
C THR A 4 -1.60 -6.83 20.84
N ILE A 5 -1.53 -8.07 21.28
CA ILE A 5 -0.52 -9.04 20.83
C ILE A 5 -1.21 -10.01 19.88
N LEU A 6 -0.66 -10.18 18.68
CA LEU A 6 -1.15 -11.13 17.69
C LEU A 6 -0.29 -12.39 17.72
N LEU A 7 -0.91 -13.56 17.87
CA LEU A 7 -0.26 -14.86 17.84
C LEU A 7 -0.71 -15.59 16.57
N THR A 8 0.25 -15.98 15.73
CA THR A 8 -0.03 -16.58 14.43
C THR A 8 0.75 -17.88 14.24
N GLN A 9 0.12 -18.85 13.57
CA GLN A 9 0.76 -20.06 13.10
C GLN A 9 0.20 -20.39 11.71
N PRO A 10 0.90 -20.04 10.61
CA PRO A 10 0.38 -20.23 9.25
C PRO A 10 0.06 -21.69 8.90
N GLY A 11 0.87 -22.65 9.38
CA GLY A 11 0.73 -24.07 9.02
C GLY A 11 0.91 -25.02 10.21
N PRO A 12 0.93 -26.34 9.99
CA PRO A 12 1.01 -27.33 11.08
C PRO A 12 2.30 -27.26 11.89
N GLN A 13 3.39 -26.79 11.26
CA GLN A 13 4.73 -26.72 11.83
C GLN A 13 4.79 -25.76 13.01
N VAL A 14 5.16 -26.26 14.19
CA VAL A 14 5.22 -25.47 15.43
C VAL A 14 6.26 -24.36 15.36
N SER A 15 7.38 -24.56 14.65
CA SER A 15 8.41 -23.54 14.47
C SER A 15 7.99 -22.36 13.59
N SER A 16 6.82 -22.44 12.94
CA SER A 16 6.25 -21.32 12.17
C SER A 16 5.47 -20.32 13.03
N ARG A 17 5.39 -20.54 14.35
CA ARG A 17 4.73 -19.63 15.28
C ARG A 17 5.47 -18.30 15.34
N VAL A 18 4.74 -17.23 15.11
CA VAL A 18 5.24 -15.86 15.19
C VAL A 18 4.25 -15.02 15.97
N TYR A 19 4.76 -14.10 16.78
CA TYR A 19 3.95 -13.08 17.42
C TYR A 19 4.27 -11.70 16.89
N TYR A 20 3.29 -10.80 17.01
CA TYR A 20 3.44 -9.38 16.73
C TYR A 20 2.85 -8.59 17.89
N ASP A 21 3.44 -7.45 18.18
CA ASP A 21 3.08 -6.60 19.31
C ASP A 21 2.66 -5.21 18.79
N PHE A 22 1.53 -4.71 19.28
CA PHE A 22 0.95 -3.44 18.86
C PHE A 22 0.37 -2.66 20.04
N ASP A 23 0.49 -1.34 20.00
CA ASP A 23 -0.15 -0.45 20.98
C ASP A 23 -1.67 -0.40 20.85
N THR A 24 -2.19 -0.78 19.67
CA THR A 24 -3.62 -0.67 19.36
C THR A 24 -4.15 -1.86 18.55
N VAL A 25 -5.43 -2.18 18.76
CA VAL A 25 -6.18 -3.11 17.90
C VAL A 25 -6.16 -2.68 16.43
N ALA A 26 -6.17 -1.36 16.15
CA ALA A 26 -6.18 -0.86 14.78
C ALA A 26 -4.91 -1.23 14.02
N GLN A 27 -3.74 -1.01 14.63
CA GLN A 27 -2.44 -1.42 14.07
C GLN A 27 -2.35 -2.95 13.88
N ALA A 28 -2.96 -3.72 14.78
CA ALA A 28 -3.05 -5.16 14.60
C ALA A 28 -3.87 -5.52 13.34
N MET A 29 -5.00 -4.84 13.09
CA MET A 29 -5.78 -5.07 11.86
C MET A 29 -5.01 -4.65 10.60
N ASP A 30 -4.28 -3.52 10.65
CA ASP A 30 -3.40 -3.07 9.56
C ASP A 30 -2.33 -4.13 9.25
N ARG A 31 -1.73 -4.74 10.29
CA ARG A 31 -0.78 -5.83 10.10
C ARG A 31 -1.40 -7.01 9.38
N ILE A 32 -2.62 -7.41 9.74
CA ILE A 32 -3.28 -8.57 9.13
C ILE A 32 -3.53 -8.33 7.64
N ALA A 33 -3.99 -7.13 7.26
CA ALA A 33 -4.11 -6.73 5.86
C ALA A 33 -2.75 -6.79 5.14
N GLY A 34 -1.69 -6.21 5.73
CA GLY A 34 -0.35 -6.25 5.15
C GLY A 34 0.26 -7.65 5.00
N LEU A 35 -0.07 -8.58 5.90
CA LEU A 35 0.34 -9.99 5.76
C LEU A 35 -0.28 -10.64 4.53
N TYR A 36 -1.54 -10.33 4.25
CA TYR A 36 -2.24 -10.83 3.08
C TYR A 36 -1.76 -10.15 1.79
N GLU A 37 -1.53 -8.84 1.80
CA GLU A 37 -0.92 -8.13 0.67
C GLU A 37 0.45 -8.72 0.32
N SER A 38 1.28 -8.98 1.34
CA SER A 38 2.59 -9.63 1.17
C SER A 38 2.46 -11.05 0.63
N PHE A 39 1.38 -11.76 0.94
CA PHE A 39 1.07 -13.06 0.35
C PHE A 39 0.70 -12.90 -1.13
N LEU A 40 -0.20 -11.98 -1.47
CA LEU A 40 -0.60 -11.71 -2.86
C LEU A 40 0.56 -11.26 -3.76
N GLN A 41 1.47 -10.43 -3.25
CA GLN A 41 2.68 -10.00 -3.98
C GLN A 41 3.60 -11.16 -4.32
N ARG A 42 3.76 -12.11 -3.38
CA ARG A 42 4.61 -13.29 -3.59
C ARG A 42 4.03 -14.21 -4.65
N GLU A 43 2.71 -14.39 -4.65
CA GLU A 43 2.02 -15.19 -5.66
C GLU A 43 1.94 -14.47 -7.02
N ASN A 44 1.94 -13.13 -7.05
CA ASN A 44 1.76 -12.33 -8.26
C ASN A 44 2.83 -11.21 -8.38
N PRO A 45 4.11 -11.56 -8.59
CA PRO A 45 5.22 -10.59 -8.55
C PRO A 45 5.15 -9.51 -9.66
N GLY A 46 4.36 -9.72 -10.72
CA GLY A 46 4.14 -8.74 -11.79
C GLY A 46 2.99 -7.75 -11.56
N MET A 47 2.23 -7.90 -10.47
CA MET A 47 1.07 -7.05 -10.19
C MET A 47 1.50 -5.76 -9.47
N HIS A 48 1.42 -4.62 -10.16
CA HIS A 48 1.80 -3.31 -9.61
C HIS A 48 0.79 -2.74 -8.62
N GLN A 49 -0.49 -3.13 -8.71
CA GLN A 49 -1.53 -2.67 -7.82
C GLN A 49 -2.31 -3.86 -7.29
N ILE A 50 -2.28 -4.04 -5.97
CA ILE A 50 -2.95 -5.13 -5.29
C ILE A 50 -4.36 -4.68 -4.97
N GLN A 51 -5.34 -5.37 -5.54
CA GLN A 51 -6.74 -5.21 -5.20
C GLN A 51 -7.26 -6.58 -4.78
N TYR A 52 -7.98 -6.63 -3.66
CA TYR A 52 -8.58 -7.85 -3.14
C TYR A 52 -9.92 -7.54 -2.48
N ARG A 53 -10.78 -8.56 -2.38
CA ARG A 53 -12.07 -8.41 -1.70
C ARG A 53 -11.93 -8.77 -0.23
N ALA A 54 -12.81 -8.24 0.61
CA ALA A 54 -12.78 -8.52 2.03
C ALA A 54 -12.88 -10.03 2.31
N GLU A 55 -13.73 -10.73 1.56
CA GLU A 55 -13.97 -12.17 1.70
C GLU A 55 -12.68 -12.99 1.53
N ASP A 56 -11.82 -12.61 0.57
CA ASP A 56 -10.58 -13.31 0.28
C ASP A 56 -9.56 -13.16 1.45
N LEU A 57 -9.54 -11.98 2.09
CA LEU A 57 -8.75 -11.73 3.30
C LEU A 57 -9.30 -12.50 4.51
N LEU A 58 -10.62 -12.61 4.65
CA LEU A 58 -11.23 -13.41 5.73
C LEU A 58 -10.89 -14.89 5.57
N GLN A 59 -10.93 -15.41 4.34
CA GLN A 59 -10.54 -16.79 4.05
C GLN A 59 -9.04 -17.05 4.31
N PHE A 60 -8.18 -16.07 4.06
CA PHE A 60 -6.76 -16.14 4.42
C PHE A 60 -6.55 -16.29 5.93
N ILE A 61 -7.35 -15.64 6.78
CA ILE A 61 -7.29 -15.82 8.24
C ILE A 61 -7.72 -17.24 8.62
N ASP A 62 -8.76 -17.75 7.95
CA ASP A 62 -9.26 -19.10 8.19
C ASP A 62 -8.24 -20.17 7.79
N SER A 63 -7.39 -19.92 6.78
CA SER A 63 -6.36 -20.86 6.33
C SER A 63 -5.21 -21.07 7.32
N TYR A 64 -5.01 -20.15 8.28
CA TYR A 64 -3.98 -20.33 9.31
C TYR A 64 -4.36 -21.47 10.23
N LYS A 65 -3.39 -22.20 10.79
CA LYS A 65 -3.69 -23.14 11.86
C LYS A 65 -4.16 -22.38 13.11
N GLU A 66 -3.38 -21.42 13.58
CA GLU A 66 -3.72 -20.57 14.71
C GLU A 66 -3.65 -19.09 14.30
N PHE A 67 -4.65 -18.32 14.73
CA PHE A 67 -4.69 -16.88 14.55
C PHE A 67 -5.51 -16.29 15.69
N VAL A 68 -4.83 -15.76 16.69
CA VAL A 68 -5.43 -15.31 17.96
C VAL A 68 -4.90 -13.92 18.29
N ALA A 69 -5.76 -13.04 18.77
CA ALA A 69 -5.34 -11.78 19.38
C ALA A 69 -5.51 -11.82 20.90
N LEU A 70 -4.52 -11.31 21.62
CA LEU A 70 -4.61 -11.00 23.04
C LEU A 70 -4.80 -9.50 23.16
N VAL A 71 -5.98 -9.07 23.61
CA VAL A 71 -6.31 -7.64 23.75
C VAL A 71 -6.30 -7.26 25.23
N PHE A 72 -5.53 -6.25 25.60
CA PHE A 72 -5.48 -5.77 26.98
C PHE A 72 -6.79 -5.12 27.38
N GLU A 73 -7.36 -5.57 28.50
CA GLU A 73 -8.55 -5.01 29.12
C GLU A 73 -8.17 -4.29 30.42
N PRO A 74 -8.20 -2.94 30.45
CA PRO A 74 -7.75 -2.16 31.60
C PRO A 74 -8.60 -2.36 32.86
N SER A 75 -9.89 -2.65 32.71
CA SER A 75 -10.80 -2.85 33.85
C SER A 75 -10.46 -4.10 34.67
N SER A 76 -10.02 -5.17 34.00
CA SER A 76 -9.62 -6.42 34.66
C SER A 76 -8.11 -6.60 34.77
N GLN A 77 -7.33 -5.69 34.17
CA GLN A 77 -5.87 -5.73 34.04
C GLN A 77 -5.35 -7.04 33.44
N LYS A 78 -6.07 -7.58 32.45
CA LYS A 78 -5.76 -8.87 31.82
C LYS A 78 -5.80 -8.78 30.31
N TYR A 79 -5.13 -9.72 29.67
CA TYR A 79 -5.31 -9.97 28.25
C TYR A 79 -6.49 -10.90 28.03
N ILE A 80 -7.43 -10.46 27.21
CA ILE A 80 -8.57 -11.26 26.78
C ILE A 80 -8.24 -11.89 25.43
N PRO A 81 -8.22 -13.24 25.33
CA PRO A 81 -8.02 -13.90 24.06
C PRO A 81 -9.23 -13.69 23.15
N LYS A 82 -8.95 -13.44 21.88
CA LYS A 82 -9.90 -13.23 20.80
C LYS A 82 -9.57 -14.19 19.67
N ASP A 83 -10.60 -14.90 19.24
CA ASP A 83 -10.52 -15.90 18.18
C ASP A 83 -10.56 -15.27 16.78
N LYS A 84 -10.55 -16.15 15.78
CA LYS A 84 -10.63 -15.77 14.37
C LYS A 84 -11.93 -15.05 14.01
N GLU A 85 -13.06 -15.42 14.61
CA GLU A 85 -14.35 -14.78 14.29
C GLU A 85 -14.35 -13.32 14.73
N TRP A 86 -13.81 -13.06 15.93
CA TRP A 86 -13.63 -11.70 16.41
C TRP A 86 -12.68 -10.89 15.53
N LEU A 87 -11.55 -11.49 15.13
CA LEU A 87 -10.60 -10.86 14.21
C LEU A 87 -11.24 -10.50 12.88
N LYS A 88 -11.96 -11.45 12.25
CA LYS A 88 -12.67 -11.23 10.98
C LYS A 88 -13.67 -10.08 11.09
N THR A 89 -14.46 -10.04 12.16
CA THR A 89 -15.42 -8.94 12.42
C THR A 89 -14.69 -7.60 12.53
N LYS A 90 -13.59 -7.54 13.30
CA LYS A 90 -12.83 -6.30 13.49
C LYS A 90 -12.13 -5.82 12.23
N LEU A 91 -11.71 -6.73 11.37
CA LEU A 91 -11.16 -6.40 10.06
C LEU A 91 -12.19 -5.75 9.15
N VAL A 92 -13.40 -6.31 9.07
CA VAL A 92 -14.49 -5.71 8.27
C VAL A 92 -14.79 -4.30 8.77
N GLU A 93 -14.98 -4.12 10.08
CA GLU A 93 -15.18 -2.79 10.68
C GLU A 93 -14.01 -1.84 10.37
N HIS A 94 -12.78 -2.34 10.40
CA HIS A 94 -11.58 -1.56 10.13
C HIS A 94 -11.54 -1.08 8.68
N LEU A 95 -11.75 -1.97 7.71
CA LEU A 95 -11.73 -1.67 6.28
C LEU A 95 -12.86 -0.71 5.90
N THR A 96 -14.08 -0.91 6.41
CA THR A 96 -15.21 0.01 6.18
C THR A 96 -14.89 1.42 6.68
N ARG A 97 -14.28 1.55 7.86
CA ARG A 97 -13.87 2.84 8.41
C ARG A 97 -12.78 3.51 7.57
N GLN A 98 -11.83 2.76 7.02
CA GLN A 98 -10.81 3.31 6.13
C GLN A 98 -11.44 3.86 4.83
N GLN A 99 -12.39 3.14 4.23
CA GLN A 99 -13.09 3.59 3.02
C GLN A 99 -13.87 4.89 3.25
N GLN A 100 -14.54 5.02 4.40
CA GLN A 100 -15.26 6.25 4.78
C GLN A 100 -14.34 7.45 5.05
N ARG A 101 -13.09 7.20 5.47
CA ARG A 101 -12.08 8.26 5.65
C ARG A 101 -11.42 8.67 4.32
N GLY A 102 -11.39 7.75 3.35
CA GLY A 102 -10.90 8.00 1.99
C GLY A 102 -11.90 8.76 1.10
N SER A 103 -13.16 8.87 1.48
CA SER A 103 -14.16 9.69 0.77
C SER A 103 -14.08 11.18 1.16
N ASN A 104 -12.93 11.80 0.89
CA ASN A 104 -12.81 13.26 0.82
C ASN A 104 -12.65 13.65 -0.67
N PRO A 105 -13.68 14.20 -1.34
CA PRO A 105 -13.57 14.62 -2.74
C PRO A 105 -12.83 15.96 -2.84
N SER A 106 -11.51 15.93 -2.70
CA SER A 106 -10.59 17.03 -3.09
C SER A 106 -9.16 16.44 -3.14
N SER A 107 -8.45 16.30 -4.26
CA SER A 107 -8.48 16.94 -5.59
C SER A 107 -7.78 15.99 -6.60
N PRO A 108 -7.95 16.17 -7.93
CA PRO A 108 -7.04 17.10 -8.60
C PRO A 108 -7.80 18.01 -9.57
N SER A 109 -8.03 19.26 -9.14
CA SER A 109 -8.11 20.36 -10.09
C SER A 109 -6.73 20.49 -10.75
N GLN A 110 -6.55 19.78 -11.86
CA GLN A 110 -5.53 20.13 -12.83
C GLN A 110 -5.80 21.59 -13.20
N GLN A 111 -4.93 22.45 -12.69
CA GLN A 111 -4.83 23.85 -13.08
C GLN A 111 -4.59 23.85 -14.59
N ARG A 112 -5.66 24.08 -15.35
CA ARG A 112 -5.63 24.22 -16.80
C ARG A 112 -4.80 25.48 -17.08
N GLN A 113 -3.48 25.32 -17.25
CA GLN A 113 -2.61 26.39 -17.69
C GLN A 113 -3.05 26.80 -19.10
N ARG A 114 -3.84 27.86 -19.17
CA ARG A 114 -4.13 28.58 -20.42
C ARG A 114 -2.88 29.39 -20.73
N PHE A 115 -2.03 28.88 -21.62
CA PHE A 115 -1.09 29.73 -22.33
C PHE A 115 -1.85 30.39 -23.50
N PRO A 116 -1.91 31.73 -23.61
CA PRO A 116 -2.38 32.37 -24.83
C PRO A 116 -1.32 32.23 -25.92
N ASN A 117 -1.77 31.86 -27.13
CA ASN A 117 -1.01 31.85 -28.38
C ASN A 117 -0.03 33.03 -28.48
N GLN A 118 1.25 32.72 -28.68
CA GLN A 118 2.18 33.65 -29.32
C GLN A 118 2.81 32.95 -30.53
N HIS A 119 2.87 33.70 -31.62
CA HIS A 119 3.12 33.30 -32.99
C HIS A 119 4.54 32.75 -33.17
N PRO A 120 4.79 31.84 -34.14
CA PRO A 120 6.15 31.45 -34.50
C PRO A 120 6.83 32.56 -35.31
N PRO A 121 8.12 32.87 -35.09
CA PRO A 121 8.85 33.77 -35.98
C PRO A 121 9.24 33.05 -37.27
N SER A 122 8.88 33.68 -38.39
CA SER A 122 9.19 33.29 -39.75
C SER A 122 10.69 33.39 -40.01
N TYR A 123 11.38 32.27 -40.20
CA TYR A 123 12.76 32.28 -40.69
C TYR A 123 12.78 32.35 -42.22
N HIS A 124 13.06 33.53 -42.74
CA HIS A 124 13.44 33.76 -44.13
C HIS A 124 14.83 33.14 -44.39
N ARG A 125 14.89 32.21 -45.35
CA ARG A 125 16.13 31.60 -45.83
C ARG A 125 16.58 32.33 -47.10
N SER A 126 17.65 33.12 -47.01
CA SER A 126 18.40 33.58 -48.18
C SER A 126 19.61 32.67 -48.39
N PRO A 127 19.85 32.15 -49.60
CA PRO A 127 21.13 31.54 -49.94
C PRO A 127 22.05 32.59 -50.60
N ARG A 128 23.37 32.47 -50.43
CA ARG A 128 24.37 32.40 -51.53
C ARG A 128 25.81 32.78 -51.11
N SER A 129 26.73 31.98 -51.67
CA SER A 129 28.14 32.19 -52.05
C SER A 129 29.22 32.38 -50.98
N GLN A 130 30.14 31.41 -50.90
CA GLN A 130 31.55 31.44 -51.40
C GLN A 130 32.45 32.31 -50.50
N SER A 131 33.60 31.87 -50.00
CA SER A 131 34.76 31.42 -50.75
C SER A 131 35.88 31.02 -49.79
N ARG A 132 36.59 29.94 -50.16
CA ARG A 132 38.06 29.75 -50.11
C ARG A 132 38.86 29.87 -48.80
N SER A 133 39.77 28.89 -48.74
CA SER A 133 41.17 28.98 -48.31
C SER A 133 41.42 29.04 -46.80
N ARG A 134 42.44 28.40 -46.25
CA ARG A 134 43.47 27.46 -46.69
C ARG A 134 44.30 27.19 -45.42
N TYR A 135 45.05 26.08 -45.43
CA TYR A 135 46.19 25.77 -44.54
C TYR A 135 45.88 25.52 -43.05
N ASN A 136 46.66 24.77 -42.29
CA ASN A 136 47.61 23.67 -42.49
C ASN A 136 48.03 23.26 -41.07
N ASN A 137 48.19 21.96 -40.85
CA ASN A 137 49.20 21.29 -40.03
C ASN A 137 49.49 21.63 -38.55
N ASN A 138 49.60 20.51 -37.83
CA ASN A 138 50.55 20.13 -36.77
C ASN A 138 50.39 20.80 -35.40
N TRP A 139 50.38 20.07 -34.29
CA TRP A 139 51.07 18.80 -33.96
C TRP A 139 50.18 17.84 -33.18
#